data_AF-A0AAW6XKR0-F1
#
_entry.id   AF-A0AAW6XKR0-F1
#
_cell.length_a   1.000
_cell.length_b   1.000
_cell.length_c   1.000
_cell.angle_alpha   90.00
_cell.angle_beta   90.00
_cell.angle_gamma   90.00
#
_symmetry.space_group_name_H-M   'P 1'
#
loop_
_entity.id
_entity.type
_entity.pdbx_description
1 polymer ?
#
loop_
_entity_poly.entity_id
_entity_poly.type
_entity_poly.pdbx_seq_one_letter_code
_entity_poly.pdbx_strand_id
1 'polypeptide(L)'
;NKESIFYLNVLDIPPNSPEQEGKNALKFAMQNRIKLFYRPAGIAPVNKATFKKLLVNRSGNGLVIKNDSANWVTISDVKANNVKVNYETIMIAP
;
A
#
# COMPACT_ATOMS: atom_id res chain seq x y z
N ASN A 1 -10.47 -6.49 16.33
CA ASN A 1 -9.87 -5.31 17.00
C ASN A 1 -8.65 -4.75 16.24
N LYS A 2 -8.56 -4.97 14.92
CA LYS A 2 -7.44 -4.53 14.06
C LYS A 2 -8.04 -4.05 12.73
N GLU A 3 -7.30 -3.25 11.98
CA GLU A 3 -7.71 -2.82 10.65
C GLU A 3 -7.81 -4.00 9.67
N SER A 4 -8.79 -3.93 8.76
CA SER A 4 -8.89 -4.83 7.61
C SER A 4 -8.57 -4.03 6.34
N ILE A 5 -7.88 -4.67 5.39
CA ILE A 5 -7.57 -4.06 4.10
C ILE A 5 -8.54 -4.56 3.04
N PHE A 6 -9.12 -3.61 2.32
CA PHE A 6 -9.89 -3.79 1.10
C PHE A 6 -9.24 -2.97 -0.02
N TYR A 7 -9.77 -3.13 -1.23
CA TYR A 7 -9.32 -2.36 -2.37
C TYR A 7 -10.53 -1.79 -3.11
N LEU A 8 -10.53 -0.48 -3.31
CA LEU A 8 -11.43 0.18 -4.24
C LEU A 8 -10.81 0.05 -5.64
N ASN A 9 -11.54 -0.59 -6.55
CA ASN A 9 -11.15 -0.70 -7.95
C ASN A 9 -12.06 0.22 -8.77
N VAL A 10 -11.45 1.16 -9.49
CA VAL A 10 -12.14 2.08 -10.40
C VAL A 10 -11.61 1.81 -11.80
N LEU A 11 -12.48 1.37 -12.69
CA LEU A 11 -12.16 1.09 -14.08
C LEU A 11 -12.74 2.17 -14.97
N ASP A 12 -11.88 2.85 -15.72
CA ASP A 12 -12.26 3.80 -16.75
C ASP A 12 -12.13 3.13 -18.12
N ILE A 13 -13.26 3.03 -18.82
CA ILE A 13 -13.36 2.38 -20.13
C ILE A 13 -13.68 3.46 -21.16
N PRO A 14 -12.77 3.74 -22.11
CA PRO A 14 -13.03 4.75 -23.12
C PRO A 14 -14.18 4.31 -24.03
N PRO A 15 -15.06 5.23 -24.44
CA PRO A 15 -16.16 4.91 -25.35
C PRO A 15 -15.65 4.47 -26.72
N ASN A 16 -16.50 3.76 -27.46
CA ASN A 16 -16.24 3.50 -28.86
C ASN A 16 -16.53 4.77 -29.67
N SER A 17 -15.59 5.17 -30.55
CA SER A 17 -15.80 6.30 -31.46
C SER A 17 -16.12 5.76 -32.86
N PRO A 18 -17.16 6.28 -33.54
CA PRO A 18 -17.49 5.90 -34.92
C PRO A 18 -16.35 6.18 -35.89
N GLU A 19 -15.49 7.17 -35.63
CA GLU A 19 -14.35 7.48 -36.51
C GLU A 19 -13.27 6.40 -36.53
N GLN A 20 -13.30 5.47 -35.57
CA GLN A 20 -12.41 4.32 -35.47
C GLN A 20 -13.02 3.01 -36.00
N GLU A 21 -14.25 3.05 -36.51
CA GLU A 21 -14.92 1.88 -37.09
C GLU A 21 -14.17 1.39 -38.35
N GLY A 22 -13.88 0.10 -38.42
CA GLY A 22 -13.10 -0.50 -39.51
C GLY A 22 -11.59 -0.19 -39.50
N LYS A 23 -11.07 0.51 -38.48
CA LYS A 23 -9.64 0.80 -38.34
C LYS A 23 -8.99 -0.03 -37.23
N ASN A 24 -7.70 -0.32 -37.38
CA ASN A 24 -6.89 -0.90 -36.31
C ASN A 24 -6.60 0.19 -35.27
N ALA A 25 -7.23 0.09 -34.11
CA ALA A 25 -7.03 1.03 -33.01
C ALA A 25 -6.68 0.30 -31.71
N LEU A 26 -5.70 0.82 -30.99
CA LEU A 26 -5.38 0.40 -29.63
C LEU A 26 -6.12 1.31 -28.64
N LYS A 27 -6.87 0.71 -27.73
CA LYS A 27 -7.59 1.42 -26.66
C LYS A 27 -6.98 1.08 -25.32
N PHE A 28 -6.79 2.11 -24.51
CA PHE A 28 -6.31 1.97 -23.14
C PHE A 28 -7.49 2.14 -22.19
N ALA A 29 -7.79 1.08 -21.43
CA ALA A 29 -8.63 1.17 -20.24
C ALA A 29 -7.71 1.36 -19.03
N MET A 30 -8.07 2.27 -18.12
CA MET A 30 -7.27 2.54 -16.94
C MET A 30 -7.96 1.98 -15.70
N GLN A 31 -7.28 1.10 -14.97
CA GLN A 31 -7.74 0.60 -13.68
C GLN A 31 -6.95 1.24 -12.54
N ASN A 32 -7.62 2.03 -11.72
CA ASN A 32 -7.08 2.53 -10.47
C ASN A 32 -7.46 1.59 -9.32
N ARG A 33 -6.47 1.10 -8.58
CA ARG A 33 -6.68 0.24 -7.41
C ARG A 33 -6.13 0.91 -6.15
N ILE A 34 -7.02 1.38 -5.28
CA ILE A 34 -6.69 2.17 -4.10
C ILE A 34 -6.92 1.32 -2.84
N LYS A 35 -5.97 1.35 -1.89
CA LYS A 35 -6.12 0.67 -0.59
C LYS A 35 -7.21 1.36 0.23
N LEU A 36 -8.17 0.59 0.72
CA LEU A 36 -9.24 1.04 1.61
C LEU A 36 -9.09 0.32 2.96
N PHE A 37 -8.83 1.07 4.02
CA PHE A 37 -8.64 0.50 5.35
C PHE A 37 -9.93 0.63 6.16
N TYR A 38 -10.56 -0.50 6.46
CA TYR A 38 -11.64 -0.53 7.45
C TYR A 38 -11.03 -0.47 8.85
N ARG A 39 -11.40 0.55 9.62
CA ARG A 39 -10.88 0.80 10.95
C ARG A 39 -12.01 0.69 11.99
N PRO A 40 -12.02 -0.37 12.83
CA PRO A 40 -12.90 -0.44 13.98
C PRO A 40 -12.80 0.79 14.89
N ALA A 41 -13.91 1.17 15.51
CA ALA A 41 -13.94 2.25 16.50
C ALA A 41 -12.94 2.00 17.64
N GLY A 42 -12.32 3.08 18.15
CA GLY A 42 -11.31 3.01 19.21
C GLY A 42 -9.87 2.76 18.74
N ILE A 43 -9.64 2.44 17.46
CA ILE A 43 -8.30 2.40 16.88
C ILE A 43 -7.92 3.80 16.39
N ALA A 44 -6.79 4.33 16.86
CA ALA A 44 -6.27 5.61 16.40
C ALA A 44 -5.75 5.51 14.94
N PRO A 45 -5.81 6.59 14.15
CA PRO A 45 -5.15 6.64 12.85
C PRO A 45 -3.63 6.48 12.99
N VAL A 46 -2.97 6.03 11.91
CA VAL A 46 -1.51 5.91 11.85
C VAL A 46 -0.88 7.26 12.18
N ASN A 47 -0.06 7.28 13.22
CA ASN A 47 0.65 8.47 13.67
C ASN A 47 2.04 8.08 14.22
N LYS A 48 2.79 9.05 14.76
CA LYS A 48 4.14 8.79 15.32
C LYS A 48 4.15 7.70 16.39
N ALA A 49 3.09 7.55 17.19
CA ALA A 49 2.98 6.50 18.20
C ALA A 49 2.76 5.11 17.60
N THR A 50 2.12 5.01 16.43
CA THR A 50 2.03 3.74 15.67
C THR A 50 3.42 3.23 15.30
N PHE A 51 4.31 4.11 14.80
CA PHE A 51 5.68 3.72 14.44
C PHE A 51 6.53 3.27 15.64
N LYS A 52 6.25 3.78 16.85
CA LYS A 52 6.90 3.30 18.08
C LYS A 52 6.52 1.87 18.45
N LYS A 53 5.45 1.32 17.87
CA LYS A 53 5.02 -0.08 18.05
C LYS A 53 5.58 -1.01 16.97
N LEU A 54 6.46 -0.51 16.10
CA LEU A 54 7.21 -1.35 15.18
C LEU A 54 8.50 -1.82 15.85
N LEU A 55 8.72 -3.13 15.86
CA LEU A 55 9.93 -3.74 16.37
C LEU A 55 10.80 -4.16 15.20
N VAL A 56 12.03 -3.66 15.14
CA VAL A 56 12.99 -3.94 14.08
C VAL A 56 14.11 -4.79 14.66
N ASN A 57 14.25 -6.01 14.16
CA ASN A 57 15.29 -6.95 14.58
C ASN A 57 16.17 -7.33 13.38
N ARG A 58 17.48 -7.45 13.59
CA ARG A 58 18.37 -8.01 12.58
C ARG A 58 18.22 -9.53 12.57
N SER A 59 18.07 -10.11 11.38
CA SER A 59 18.06 -11.56 11.17
C SER A 59 19.00 -11.89 10.02
N GLY A 60 20.17 -12.45 10.33
CA GLY A 60 21.25 -12.68 9.37
C GLY A 60 21.68 -11.39 8.66
N ASN A 61 21.54 -11.39 7.34
CA ASN A 61 21.85 -10.26 6.46
C ASN A 61 20.66 -9.32 6.20
N GLY A 62 19.52 -9.55 6.87
CA GLY A 62 18.29 -8.77 6.68
C GLY A 62 17.74 -8.15 7.95
N LEU A 63 16.64 -7.43 7.80
CA LEU A 63 15.83 -6.85 8.88
C LEU A 63 14.46 -7.52 8.90
N VAL A 64 13.99 -7.88 10.08
CA VAL A 64 12.61 -8.33 10.35
C VAL A 64 11.90 -7.20 11.08
N ILE A 65 10.79 -6.74 10.52
CA ILE A 65 9.97 -5.70 11.13
C ILE A 65 8.66 -6.33 11.57
N LYS A 66 8.40 -6.33 12.87
CA LYS A 66 7.14 -6.76 13.47
C LYS A 66 6.29 -5.54 13.80
N ASN A 67 5.00 -5.61 13.51
CA ASN A 67 4.04 -4.56 13.81
C ASN A 67 3.15 -5.01 14.97
N ASP A 68 3.30 -4.37 16.14
CA ASP A 68 2.44 -4.61 17.30
C ASP A 68 1.31 -3.56 17.42
N SER A 69 1.06 -2.80 16.36
CA SER A 69 -0.08 -1.87 16.26
C SER A 69 -1.32 -2.52 15.67
N ALA A 70 -2.48 -1.89 15.82
CA ALA A 70 -3.72 -2.35 15.21
C ALA A 70 -3.91 -1.84 13.75
N ASN A 71 -2.90 -1.16 13.19
CA ASN A 71 -2.96 -0.50 11.88
C ASN A 71 -2.13 -1.22 10.83
N TRP A 72 -2.57 -1.18 9.57
CA TRP A 72 -1.69 -1.48 8.44
C TRP A 72 -0.69 -0.33 8.26
N VAL A 73 0.60 -0.63 8.17
CA VAL A 73 1.64 0.39 8.00
C VAL A 73 2.36 0.20 6.67
N THR A 74 2.35 1.23 5.83
CA THR A 74 3.15 1.26 4.60
C THR A 74 4.46 2.01 4.87
N ILE A 75 5.59 1.35 4.64
CA ILE A 75 6.94 1.88 4.84
C ILE A 75 7.59 2.02 3.47
N SER A 76 7.72 3.27 3.01
CA SER A 76 8.35 3.60 1.73
C SER A 76 9.87 3.49 1.78
N ASP A 77 10.46 3.92 2.89
CA ASP A 77 11.90 4.00 3.09
C ASP A 77 12.30 3.48 4.49
N VAL A 78 13.29 2.60 4.50
CA VAL A 78 14.07 2.20 5.66
C VAL A 78 15.48 2.69 5.42
N LYS A 79 16.04 3.45 6.37
CA LYS A 79 17.40 4.00 6.24
C LYS A 79 18.30 3.48 7.36
N ALA A 80 19.49 3.02 7.01
CA ALA A 80 20.58 2.73 7.93
C ALA A 80 21.74 3.68 7.61
N ASN A 81 22.23 4.44 8.59
CA ASN A 81 23.24 5.49 8.39
C ASN A 81 22.90 6.43 7.22
N ASN A 82 21.63 6.85 7.15
CA ASN A 82 21.08 7.72 6.11
C ASN A 82 21.02 7.12 4.68
N VAL A 83 21.43 5.87 4.49
CA VAL A 83 21.35 5.14 3.22
C VAL A 83 20.07 4.31 3.19
N LYS A 84 19.30 4.39 2.10
CA LYS A 84 18.09 3.56 1.89
C LYS A 84 18.50 2.09 1.73
N VAL A 85 17.90 1.21 2.53
CA VAL A 85 18.23 -0.23 2.55
C VAL A 85 17.11 -1.15 2.07
N ASN A 86 15.87 -0.65 1.96
CA ASN A 86 14.78 -1.41 1.37
C ASN A 86 14.71 -1.17 -0.16
N TYR A 87 14.61 -2.25 -0.93
CA TYR A 87 14.49 -2.18 -2.39
C TYR A 87 13.09 -1.73 -2.84
N GLU A 88 12.06 -2.13 -2.09
CA GLU A 88 10.66 -1.85 -2.41
C GLU A 88 9.91 -1.29 -1.20
N THR A 89 8.78 -0.64 -1.47
CA THR A 89 7.85 -0.22 -0.43
C THR A 89 7.21 -1.45 0.18
N ILE A 90 7.32 -1.60 1.50
CA ILE A 90 6.73 -2.73 2.22
C ILE A 90 5.47 -2.29 2.95
N MET A 91 4.49 -3.19 3.05
CA MET A 91 3.29 -2.97 3.83
C MET A 91 3.17 -4.06 4.88
N ILE A 92 3.09 -3.67 6.15
CA ILE A 92 3.10 -4.58 7.28
C ILE A 92 1.71 -4.63 7.89
N ALA A 93 1.18 -5.85 8.05
CA ALA A 93 -0.13 -6.10 8.64
C ALA A 93 -0.15 -5.79 10.15
N PRO A 94 -1.32 -5.49 10.73
CA PRO A 94 -1.53 -5.39 12.18
C PRO A 94 -1.24 -6.66 12.98
#